data_AF-A0A2W4IQQ9-F1
#
_entry.id   AF-A0A2W4IQQ9-F1
#
_cell.length_a   1.000
_cell.length_b   1.000
_cell.length_c   1.000
_cell.angle_alpha   90.00
_cell.angle_beta   90.00
_cell.angle_gamma   90.00
#
_symmetry.space_group_name_H-M   'P 1'
#
loop_
_entity.id
_entity.type
_entity.pdbx_description
1 polymer ?
#
loop_
_entity_poly.entity_id
_entity_poly.type
_entity_poly.pdbx_seq_one_letter_code
_entity_poly.pdbx_strand_id
1 'polypeptide(L)' 'ERHKAEIILRHPEAAANVYTLKEYAADPSGRDIADPFGGDDEVYEATLREIETAVAKAVERLAKERTQGQ' A
#
# COMPACT_ATOMS: atom_id res chain seq x y z
N GLU A 1 -6.08 -6.42 -1.98
CA GLU A 1 -6.44 -6.44 -3.39
C GLU A 1 -7.92 -6.17 -3.57
N ARG A 2 -8.80 -6.63 -2.65
CA ARG A 2 -10.24 -6.35 -2.72
C ARG A 2 -10.56 -4.86 -2.85
N HIS A 3 -9.95 -3.99 -2.06
CA HIS A 3 -10.18 -2.53 -2.13
C HIS A 3 -9.75 -1.94 -3.48
N LYS A 4 -8.57 -2.31 -4.00
CA LYS A 4 -8.10 -1.91 -5.33
C LYS A 4 -9.05 -2.39 -6.43
N ALA A 5 -9.48 -3.64 -6.38
CA ALA A 5 -10.41 -4.21 -7.35
C ALA A 5 -11.77 -3.49 -7.34
N GLU A 6 -12.29 -3.15 -6.16
CA GLU A 6 -13.55 -2.42 -6.03
C GLU A 6 -13.46 -1.00 -6.61
N ILE A 7 -12.35 -0.29 -6.35
CA ILE A 7 -12.10 1.04 -6.93
C ILE A 7 -12.05 0.95 -8.45
N ILE A 8 -11.32 -0.01 -9.01
CA ILE A 8 -11.18 -0.20 -10.47
C ILE A 8 -12.53 -0.57 -11.11
N LEU A 9 -13.34 -1.40 -10.44
CA LEU A 9 -14.66 -1.78 -10.93
C LEU A 9 -15.59 -0.56 -11.05
N ARG A 10 -15.52 0.36 -10.10
CA ARG A 10 -16.34 1.59 -10.08
C ARG A 10 -15.75 2.70 -10.97
N HIS A 11 -14.44 2.72 -11.12
CA HIS A 11 -13.67 3.75 -11.84
C HIS A 11 -12.59 3.11 -12.74
N PRO A 12 -12.97 2.52 -13.89
CA PRO A 12 -12.02 1.88 -14.79
C PRO A 12 -10.90 2.83 -15.28
N GLU A 13 -11.20 4.12 -15.41
CA GLU A 13 -10.25 5.17 -15.80
C GLU A 13 -9.09 5.34 -14.82
N ALA A 14 -9.27 4.95 -13.56
CA ALA A 14 -8.26 5.05 -12.52
C ALA A 14 -7.31 3.84 -12.49
N ALA A 15 -7.56 2.78 -13.28
CA ALA A 15 -6.82 1.52 -13.21
C ALA A 15 -5.30 1.67 -13.36
N ALA A 16 -4.85 2.64 -14.15
CA ALA A 16 -3.43 2.92 -14.34
C ALA A 16 -2.75 3.58 -13.12
N ASN A 17 -3.52 4.22 -12.25
CA ASN A 17 -3.01 5.05 -11.15
C ASN A 17 -3.41 4.54 -9.75
N VAL A 18 -4.07 3.38 -9.66
CA VAL A 18 -4.52 2.78 -8.39
C VAL A 18 -3.64 1.58 -8.05
N TYR A 19 -3.05 1.64 -6.86
CA TYR A 19 -2.15 0.62 -6.33
C TYR A 19 -2.56 0.29 -4.89
N THR A 20 -2.25 -0.92 -4.43
CA THR A 20 -2.18 -1.12 -2.97
C THR A 20 -0.94 -0.43 -2.42
N LEU A 21 -0.91 -0.14 -1.12
CA LEU A 21 0.23 0.53 -0.50
C LEU A 21 1.53 -0.29 -0.69
N LYS A 22 1.48 -1.60 -0.43
CA LYS A 22 2.63 -2.50 -0.60
C LYS A 22 3.06 -2.65 -2.06
N GLU A 23 2.12 -2.69 -3.00
CA GLU A 23 2.42 -2.72 -4.43
C GLU A 23 3.14 -1.44 -4.86
N TYR A 24 2.66 -0.28 -4.43
CA TYR A 24 3.34 0.99 -4.72
C TYR A 24 4.71 1.06 -4.04
N ALA A 25 4.83 0.56 -2.82
CA ALA A 25 6.09 0.48 -2.08
C ALA A 25 7.11 -0.55 -2.63
N ALA A 26 6.75 -1.32 -3.68
CA ALA A 26 7.55 -2.42 -4.20
C ALA A 26 7.95 -3.45 -3.12
N ASP A 27 7.05 -3.72 -2.17
CA ASP A 27 7.29 -4.67 -1.09
C ASP A 27 7.12 -6.13 -1.57
N PRO A 28 8.11 -7.01 -1.35
CA PRO A 28 8.01 -8.41 -1.77
C PRO A 28 7.11 -9.28 -0.87
N SER A 29 6.73 -8.80 0.33
CA SER A 29 5.99 -9.58 1.35
C SER A 29 4.47 -9.66 1.11
N GLY A 30 4.05 -9.72 -0.16
CA GLY A 30 2.65 -9.74 -0.56
C GLY A 30 2.08 -8.34 -0.83
N ARG A 31 0.82 -8.29 -1.25
CA ARG A 31 0.19 -7.08 -1.81
C ARG A 31 -0.74 -6.34 -0.85
N ASP A 32 -1.10 -6.92 0.30
CA ASP A 32 -2.02 -6.32 1.28
C ASP A 32 -1.38 -6.14 2.66
N ILE A 33 -1.93 -5.18 3.40
CA ILE A 33 -1.73 -4.98 4.84
C ILE A 33 -2.70 -5.91 5.58
N ALA A 34 -2.26 -6.52 6.68
CA ALA A 34 -3.11 -7.35 7.51
C ALA A 34 -4.25 -6.53 8.14
N ASP A 35 -5.46 -7.09 8.17
CA ASP A 35 -6.62 -6.49 8.83
C ASP A 35 -6.57 -6.83 10.33
N PRO A 36 -6.38 -5.84 11.23
CA PRO A 36 -6.29 -6.09 12.66
C PRO A 36 -7.66 -6.17 13.35
N PHE A 37 -8.76 -5.95 12.62
CA PHE A 37 -10.09 -5.85 13.22
C PHE A 37 -10.47 -7.14 14.00
N GLY A 38 -10.82 -6.97 15.28
CA GLY A 38 -11.13 -8.09 16.18
C GLY A 38 -9.92 -8.80 16.78
N GLY A 39 -8.69 -8.37 16.47
CA GLY A 39 -7.46 -8.84 17.10
C GLY A 39 -7.15 -8.15 18.44
N ASP A 40 -6.06 -8.60 19.09
CA ASP A 40 -5.50 -7.99 20.30
C ASP A 40 -4.47 -6.91 19.98
N ASP A 41 -3.95 -6.25 21.01
CA ASP A 41 -3.00 -5.15 20.87
C ASP A 41 -1.74 -5.55 20.07
N GLU A 42 -1.26 -6.79 20.20
CA GLU A 42 -0.10 -7.28 19.45
C GLU A 42 -0.38 -7.34 17.95
N VAL A 43 -1.59 -7.77 17.56
CA VAL A 43 -2.03 -7.75 16.15
C VAL A 43 -2.08 -6.33 15.61
N TYR A 44 -2.62 -5.38 16.37
CA TYR A 44 -2.66 -3.97 15.95
C TYR A 44 -1.25 -3.37 15.84
N GLU A 45 -0.35 -3.67 16.77
CA GLU A 45 1.04 -3.23 16.71
C GLU A 45 1.78 -3.83 15.50
N ALA A 46 1.54 -5.10 15.19
CA ALA A 46 2.12 -5.75 14.01
C ALA A 46 1.64 -5.08 12.72
N THR A 47 0.33 -4.83 12.59
CA THR A 47 -0.24 -4.09 11.45
C THR A 47 0.32 -2.67 11.37
N LEU A 48 0.51 -1.98 12.50
CA LEU A 48 1.11 -0.64 12.52
C LEU A 48 2.53 -0.67 11.93
N ARG A 49 3.39 -1.58 12.40
CA ARG A 49 4.78 -1.71 11.89
C ARG A 49 4.82 -2.05 10.41
N GLU A 50 3.87 -2.85 9.95
CA GLU A 50 3.69 -3.19 8.54
C GLU A 50 3.34 -1.95 7.70
N ILE A 51 2.42 -1.12 8.18
CA ILE A 51 2.05 0.15 7.53
C ILE A 51 3.23 1.11 7.52
N GLU A 52 3.90 1.32 8.65
CA GLU A 52 5.06 2.23 8.76
C GLU A 52 6.16 1.87 7.75
N THR A 53 6.48 0.57 7.65
CA THR A 53 7.47 0.06 6.71
C THR A 53 7.06 0.33 5.26
N ALA A 54 5.80 0.06 4.92
CA ALA A 54 5.30 0.26 3.56
C ALA A 54 5.23 1.75 3.19
N VAL A 55 4.83 2.62 4.13
CA VAL A 55 4.81 4.08 3.93
C VAL A 55 6.23 4.62 3.70
N ALA A 56 7.22 4.21 4.51
CA ALA A 56 8.60 4.65 4.34
C ALA A 56 9.13 4.35 2.93
N LYS A 57 8.95 3.11 2.46
CA LYS A 57 9.35 2.68 1.10
C LYS A 57 8.58 3.41 0.00
N ALA A 58 7.26 3.63 0.19
CA ALA A 58 6.44 4.40 -0.76
C ALA A 58 6.94 5.84 -0.91
N VAL A 59 7.31 6.49 0.19
CA VAL A 59 7.88 7.85 0.19
C VAL A 59 9.23 7.88 -0.52
N GLU A 60 10.12 6.91 -0.26
CA GLU A 60 11.40 6.80 -0.97
C GLU A 60 11.22 6.67 -2.48
N ARG A 61 10.28 5.83 -2.92
CA ARG A 61 9.95 5.68 -4.32
C ARG A 61 9.41 6.98 -4.92
N LEU A 62 8.46 7.62 -4.25
CA LEU A 62 7.87 8.89 -4.70
C LEU A 62 8.94 9.99 -4.84
N ALA A 63 9.90 10.04 -3.91
CA ALA A 63 11.03 10.96 -4.00
C ALA A 63 11.89 10.68 -5.24
N LYS A 64 12.18 9.40 -5.54
CA LYS A 64 12.92 8.99 -6.75
C LYS A 64 12.18 9.37 -8.03
N GLU A 65 10.89 9.10 -8.11
CA GLU A 65 10.03 9.46 -9.25
C GLU A 65 10.04 10.97 -9.51
N ARG A 66 10.02 11.80 -8.45
CA ARG A 66 10.13 13.26 -8.57
C ARG A 66 11.50 13.73 -9.05
N THR A 67 12.58 13.08 -8.65
CA THR A 67 13.94 13.44 -9.09
C THR A 67 14.27 12.94 -10.50
N GLN A 68 13.60 11.90 -10.98
CA GLN A 68 13.82 11.35 -12.33
C GLN A 68 12.92 11.98 -13.41
N GLY A 69 11.91 12.76 -12.99
CA GLY A 69 11.04 13.55 -13.87
C GLY A 69 11.44 15.01 -14.04
N GLN A 70 12.66 15.41 -13.62
CA GLN A 70 13.28 16.73 -13.87
C GLN A 70 14.35 16.67 -14.95
#